data_AF-A0A518H562-F1
#
_entry.id   AF-A0A518H562-F1
#
_cell.length_a   1.000
_cell.length_b   1.000
_cell.length_c   1.000
_cell.angle_alpha   90.00
_cell.angle_beta   90.00
_cell.angle_gamma   90.00
#
_symmetry.space_group_name_H-M   'P 1'
#
loop_
_entity.id
_entity.type
_entity.pdbx_description
1 polymer ?
#
loop_
_entity_poly.entity_id
_entity_poly.type
_entity_poly.pdbx_seq_one_letter_code
_entity_poly.pdbx_strand_id
1 'polypeptide(L)'
;MSFDDTLTRCIARWQEEGIPLAPPIGAVEVRRAWERLGHPVSRDVIQLYGRVGGCSDYHFDEEYLWCLWTLSRIVEQNDRGSVTGVQFCDHSIQVVTWELHFENEEHSSVWQVLGRDPGDTRMTSPDLDTFFRTYLDDPWRLL
;
A
#
# COMPACT_ATOMS: atom_id res chain seq x y z
N MET A 1 -2.90 -14.34 14.50
CA MET A 1 -2.13 -14.22 13.26
C MET A 1 -1.38 -12.89 13.34
N SER A 2 -0.10 -12.88 13.01
CA SER A 2 0.70 -11.65 13.00
C SER A 2 0.56 -10.93 11.66
N PHE A 3 0.99 -9.67 11.58
CA PHE A 3 1.05 -8.97 10.29
C PHE A 3 2.05 -9.65 9.33
N ASP A 4 3.12 -10.23 9.86
CA ASP A 4 4.11 -10.98 9.06
C ASP A 4 3.50 -12.23 8.39
N ASP A 5 2.64 -12.94 9.11
CA ASP A 5 1.90 -14.08 8.56
C ASP A 5 0.94 -13.63 7.45
N THR A 6 0.24 -12.50 7.65
CA THR A 6 -0.65 -11.89 6.66
C THR A 6 0.12 -11.55 5.38
N LEU A 7 1.26 -10.86 5.49
CA LEU A 7 2.10 -10.50 4.34
C LEU A 7 2.65 -11.73 3.62
N THR A 8 3.07 -12.75 4.37
CA THR A 8 3.57 -14.00 3.79
C THR A 8 2.50 -14.68 2.94
N ARG A 9 1.23 -14.65 3.38
CA ARG A 9 0.11 -15.19 2.60
C ARG A 9 -0.20 -14.35 1.35
N CYS A 10 -0.17 -13.02 1.44
CA CYS A 10 -0.34 -12.15 0.28
C CYS A 10 0.73 -12.42 -0.79
N ILE A 11 2.00 -12.48 -0.36
CA ILE A 11 3.12 -12.74 -1.26
C ILE A 11 2.99 -14.10 -1.93
N ALA A 12 2.66 -15.15 -1.16
CA ALA A 12 2.45 -16.48 -1.71
C ALA A 12 1.34 -16.50 -2.78
N ARG A 13 0.21 -15.85 -2.49
CA ARG A 13 -0.90 -15.72 -3.45
C ARG A 13 -0.47 -15.02 -4.74
N TRP A 14 0.17 -13.86 -4.65
CA TRP A 14 0.64 -13.12 -5.83
C TRP A 14 1.66 -13.92 -6.65
N GLN A 15 2.52 -14.71 -5.99
CA GLN A 15 3.46 -15.60 -6.66
C GLN A 15 2.76 -16.76 -7.37
N GLU A 16 1.74 -17.35 -6.75
CA GLU A 16 0.90 -18.42 -7.34
C GLU A 16 0.13 -17.91 -8.57
N GLU A 17 -0.32 -16.66 -8.53
CA GLU A 17 -0.97 -15.95 -9.65
C GLU A 17 0.02 -15.50 -10.74
N GLY A 18 1.33 -15.69 -10.53
CA GLY A 18 2.37 -15.31 -11.50
C GLY A 18 2.63 -13.81 -11.59
N ILE A 19 2.20 -13.03 -10.59
CA ILE A 19 2.43 -11.58 -10.53
C ILE A 19 3.92 -11.32 -10.25
N PRO A 20 4.63 -10.57 -11.12
CA PRO A 20 6.02 -10.24 -10.88
C PRO A 20 6.15 -9.28 -9.69
N LEU A 21 6.84 -9.69 -8.64
CA LEU A 21 7.06 -8.87 -7.44
C LEU A 21 8.44 -8.22 -7.45
N ALA A 22 8.49 -6.93 -7.07
CA ALA A 22 9.75 -6.24 -6.85
C ALA A 22 10.43 -6.75 -5.56
N PRO A 23 11.78 -6.74 -5.50
CA PRO A 23 12.51 -7.24 -4.35
C PRO A 23 12.22 -6.40 -3.08
N PRO A 24 12.37 -6.99 -1.88
CA PRO A 24 12.25 -6.27 -0.63
C PRO A 24 13.18 -5.06 -0.55
N ILE A 25 12.73 -4.01 0.13
CA ILE A 25 13.40 -2.71 0.22
C ILE A 25 13.96 -2.49 1.64
N GLY A 26 15.17 -1.91 1.73
CA GLY A 26 15.79 -1.62 3.01
C GLY A 26 15.03 -0.53 3.79
N ALA A 27 14.96 -0.66 5.12
CA ALA A 27 14.26 0.31 5.97
C ALA A 27 14.75 1.76 5.79
N VAL A 28 16.03 1.96 5.50
CA VAL A 28 16.62 3.28 5.24
C VAL A 28 16.06 3.90 3.95
N GLU A 29 15.85 3.10 2.92
CA GLU A 29 15.33 3.54 1.63
C GLU A 29 13.85 3.91 1.73
N VAL A 30 13.06 3.10 2.44
CA VAL A 30 11.65 3.42 2.74
C VAL A 30 11.55 4.74 3.51
N ARG A 31 12.36 4.94 4.55
CA ARG A 31 12.38 6.19 5.32
C ARG A 31 12.72 7.40 4.46
N ARG A 32 13.72 7.29 3.58
CA ARG A 32 14.11 8.38 2.66
C ARG A 32 13.01 8.73 1.67
N ALA A 33 12.28 7.73 1.16
CA ALA A 33 11.16 7.97 0.27
C ALA A 33 10.04 8.74 0.98
N TRP A 34 9.67 8.34 2.20
CA TRP A 34 8.67 9.07 3.00
C TRP A 34 9.12 10.48 3.39
N GLU A 35 10.38 10.64 3.79
CA GLU A 35 10.98 11.95 4.08
C GLU A 35 10.91 12.88 2.85
N ARG A 36 11.23 12.36 1.65
CA ARG A 36 11.09 13.12 0.39
C ARG A 36 9.65 13.57 0.15
N LEU A 37 8.66 12.75 0.52
CA LEU A 37 7.24 13.07 0.38
C LEU A 37 6.73 14.01 1.48
N GLY A 38 7.56 14.35 2.48
CA GLY A 38 7.17 15.21 3.60
C GLY A 38 6.29 14.51 4.63
N HIS A 39 6.28 13.17 4.65
CA HIS A 39 5.44 12.38 5.55
C HIS A 39 6.27 11.54 6.53
N PRO A 40 5.85 11.41 7.80
CA PRO A 40 6.41 10.41 8.71
C PRO A 40 6.04 8.99 8.25
N VAL A 41 6.87 8.01 8.60
CA VAL A 41 6.66 6.60 8.25
C VAL A 41 6.57 5.74 9.50
N SER A 42 5.57 4.86 9.55
CA SER A 42 5.35 3.89 10.63
C SER A 42 6.10 2.58 10.40
N ARG A 43 6.24 1.78 11.46
CA ARG A 43 6.96 0.50 11.43
C ARG A 43 6.30 -0.53 10.51
N ASP A 44 4.98 -0.61 10.48
CA ASP A 44 4.22 -1.51 9.61
C ASP A 44 4.46 -1.23 8.10
N VAL A 45 4.58 0.03 7.70
CA VAL A 45 4.93 0.42 6.32
C VAL A 45 6.35 -0.03 5.98
N ILE A 46 7.30 0.16 6.89
CA ILE A 46 8.67 -0.36 6.74
C ILE A 46 8.65 -1.88 6.63
N GLN A 47 7.81 -2.56 7.43
CA GLN A 47 7.67 -4.01 7.37
C GLN A 47 7.09 -4.47 6.04
N LEU A 48 6.04 -3.82 5.53
CA LEU A 48 5.43 -4.12 4.23
C LEU A 48 6.48 -4.07 3.12
N TYR A 49 7.14 -2.93 2.94
CA TYR A 49 8.13 -2.77 1.87
C TYR A 49 9.42 -3.56 2.12
N GLY A 50 9.73 -3.89 3.38
CA GLY A 50 10.81 -4.80 3.76
C GLY A 50 10.52 -6.28 3.49
N ARG A 51 9.28 -6.64 3.09
CA ARG A 51 8.89 -8.00 2.69
C ARG A 51 8.61 -8.11 1.19
N VAL A 52 8.09 -7.05 0.58
CA VAL A 52 7.75 -7.02 -0.85
C VAL A 52 7.87 -5.59 -1.37
N GLY A 53 8.61 -5.40 -2.45
CA GLY A 53 8.85 -4.07 -3.02
C GLY A 53 7.67 -3.49 -3.82
N GLY A 54 6.50 -4.13 -3.77
CA GLY A 54 5.35 -3.87 -4.65
C GLY A 54 5.22 -4.88 -5.79
N CYS A 55 4.09 -4.81 -6.51
CA CYS A 55 3.94 -5.46 -7.81
C CYS A 55 4.77 -4.66 -8.83
N SER A 56 5.50 -5.36 -9.70
CA SER A 56 6.28 -4.70 -10.75
C SER A 56 5.38 -3.81 -11.59
N ASP A 57 5.92 -2.69 -12.09
CA ASP A 57 5.11 -1.65 -12.73
C ASP A 57 4.20 -2.23 -13.83
N TYR A 58 2.94 -1.80 -13.81
CA TYR A 58 1.85 -2.26 -14.69
C TYR A 58 1.38 -3.71 -14.52
N HIS A 59 1.85 -4.42 -13.49
CA HIS A 59 1.27 -5.70 -13.07
C HIS A 59 0.31 -5.52 -11.91
N PHE A 60 -0.80 -6.24 -11.99
CA PHE A 60 -1.87 -6.27 -11.00
C PHE A 60 -2.36 -7.70 -10.89
N ASP A 61 -3.04 -8.00 -9.79
CA ASP A 61 -3.85 -9.20 -9.66
C ASP A 61 -4.90 -9.20 -10.79
N GLU A 62 -4.86 -10.19 -11.68
CA GLU A 62 -5.73 -10.24 -12.86
C GLU A 62 -7.22 -10.40 -12.49
N GLU A 63 -7.52 -11.03 -11.36
CA GLU A 63 -8.89 -11.30 -10.92
C GLU A 63 -9.53 -10.03 -10.32
N TYR A 64 -8.75 -9.26 -9.56
CA TYR A 64 -9.25 -8.11 -8.81
C TYR A 64 -8.72 -6.77 -9.31
N LEU A 65 -7.89 -6.73 -10.35
CA LEU A 65 -7.24 -5.53 -10.88
C LEU A 65 -6.54 -4.67 -9.81
N TRP A 66 -6.07 -5.29 -8.72
CA TRP A 66 -5.47 -4.62 -7.57
C TRP A 66 -3.94 -4.65 -7.66
N CYS A 67 -3.28 -3.55 -7.29
CA CYS A 67 -1.83 -3.40 -7.39
C CYS A 67 -1.24 -2.69 -6.17
N LEU A 68 -0.31 -3.36 -5.48
CA LEU A 68 0.59 -2.72 -4.54
C LEU A 68 1.68 -1.97 -5.31
N TRP A 69 1.83 -0.67 -5.08
CA TRP A 69 2.80 0.12 -5.83
C TRP A 69 4.23 -0.14 -5.39
N THR A 70 5.14 -0.06 -6.35
CA THR A 70 6.58 0.05 -6.10
C THR A 70 6.90 1.37 -5.40
N LEU A 71 8.02 1.40 -4.66
CA LEU A 71 8.47 2.63 -3.99
C LEU A 71 8.73 3.77 -4.99
N SER A 72 9.23 3.44 -6.20
CA SER A 72 9.38 4.40 -7.30
C SER A 72 8.04 4.99 -7.73
N ARG A 73 7.02 4.14 -7.91
CA ARG A 73 5.67 4.59 -8.27
C ARG A 73 5.03 5.41 -7.16
N ILE A 74 5.21 5.05 -5.89
CA ILE A 74 4.75 5.87 -4.76
C ILE A 74 5.36 7.27 -4.83
N VAL A 75 6.67 7.36 -5.01
CA VAL A 75 7.35 8.66 -5.09
C VAL A 75 6.86 9.48 -6.29
N GLU A 76 6.67 8.85 -7.45
CA GLU A 76 6.18 9.52 -8.67
C GLU A 76 4.74 10.02 -8.50
N GLN A 77 3.83 9.18 -8.02
CA GLN A 77 2.40 9.50 -7.90
C GLN A 77 2.12 10.53 -6.81
N ASN A 78 2.96 10.57 -5.77
CA ASN A 78 2.83 11.51 -4.67
C ASN A 78 3.74 12.74 -4.79
N ASP A 79 4.44 12.95 -5.92
CA ASP A 79 5.41 14.07 -6.08
C ASP A 79 4.74 15.45 -6.01
N ARG A 80 3.44 15.54 -6.29
CA ARG A 80 2.64 16.77 -6.09
C ARG A 80 2.21 17.00 -4.64
N GLY A 81 2.47 16.02 -3.76
CA GLY A 81 2.10 16.00 -2.35
C GLY A 81 0.60 15.77 -2.14
N SER A 82 0.25 14.81 -1.29
CA SER A 82 -1.04 14.79 -0.59
C SER A 82 -0.82 15.39 0.80
N VAL A 83 -1.78 16.19 1.26
CA VAL A 83 -1.72 16.82 2.59
C VAL A 83 -1.98 15.79 3.70
N THR A 84 -2.74 14.74 3.39
CA THR A 84 -3.34 13.85 4.39
C THR A 84 -2.62 12.50 4.49
N GLY A 85 -2.04 11.99 3.41
CA GLY A 85 -1.37 10.70 3.44
C GLY A 85 -0.53 10.43 2.20
N VAL A 86 -0.10 9.17 2.05
CA VAL A 86 0.71 8.71 0.91
C VAL A 86 -0.04 7.60 0.17
N GLN A 87 -0.37 7.84 -1.10
CA GLN A 87 -0.99 6.82 -1.96
C GLN A 87 -0.02 5.65 -2.19
N PHE A 88 -0.50 4.42 -2.01
CA PHE A 88 0.38 3.23 -2.02
C PHE A 88 -0.15 2.04 -2.81
N CYS A 89 -1.44 2.01 -3.15
CA CYS A 89 -2.03 0.98 -3.99
C CYS A 89 -3.24 1.50 -4.75
N ASP A 90 -3.62 0.77 -5.79
CA ASP A 90 -4.81 1.05 -6.58
C ASP A 90 -5.56 -0.20 -7.01
N HIS A 91 -6.80 0.03 -7.44
CA HIS A 91 -7.65 -0.93 -8.11
C HIS A 91 -8.08 -0.34 -9.47
N SER A 92 -7.99 -1.17 -10.50
CA SER A 92 -8.40 -0.87 -11.88
C SER A 92 -7.77 0.41 -12.43
N ILE A 93 -6.43 0.50 -12.36
CA ILE A 93 -5.65 1.62 -12.92
C ILE A 93 -6.14 2.96 -12.36
N GLN A 94 -6.01 3.12 -11.04
CA GLN A 94 -6.33 4.33 -10.30
C GLN A 94 -7.81 4.76 -10.34
N VAL A 95 -8.73 3.86 -10.70
CA VAL A 95 -10.17 4.09 -10.51
C VAL A 95 -10.48 4.20 -9.01
N VAL A 96 -9.85 3.37 -8.20
CA VAL A 96 -9.83 3.50 -6.73
C VAL A 96 -8.38 3.50 -6.28
N THR A 97 -8.03 4.42 -5.39
CA THR A 97 -6.70 4.52 -4.78
C THR A 97 -6.83 4.57 -3.27
N TRP A 98 -5.82 4.05 -2.57
CA TRP A 98 -5.75 4.14 -1.11
C TRP A 98 -4.49 4.87 -0.66
N GLU A 99 -4.63 5.64 0.41
CA GLU A 99 -3.59 6.35 1.14
C GLU A 99 -3.25 5.66 2.46
N LEU A 100 -1.98 5.75 2.85
CA LEU A 100 -1.49 5.48 4.19
C LEU A 100 -1.47 6.78 4.98
N HIS A 101 -2.17 6.79 6.11
CA HIS A 101 -2.19 7.92 7.05
C HIS A 101 -1.39 7.52 8.29
N PHE A 102 -0.38 8.32 8.62
CA PHE A 102 0.45 8.06 9.78
C PHE A 102 -0.33 8.33 11.07
N GLU A 103 -0.51 7.30 11.90
CA GLU A 103 -1.15 7.44 13.21
C GLU A 103 -0.10 7.59 14.31
N ASN A 104 0.95 6.78 14.26
CA ASN A 104 2.07 6.78 15.19
C ASN A 104 3.24 5.95 14.62
N GLU A 105 4.33 5.84 15.39
CA GLU A 105 5.54 5.13 14.97
C GLU A 105 5.33 3.63 14.70
N GLU A 106 4.26 3.02 15.22
CA GLU A 106 4.00 1.58 15.08
C GLU A 106 3.09 1.26 13.89
N HIS A 107 2.06 2.07 13.63
CA HIS A 107 1.11 1.78 12.55
C HIS A 107 0.61 2.99 11.76
N SER A 108 0.16 2.72 10.53
CA SER A 108 -0.62 3.61 9.67
C SER A 108 -2.02 3.06 9.46
N SER A 109 -3.02 3.94 9.37
CA SER A 109 -4.36 3.58 8.92
C SER A 109 -4.46 3.66 7.39
N VAL A 110 -5.48 3.03 6.81
CA VAL A 110 -5.68 2.97 5.35
C VAL A 110 -6.98 3.67 4.96
N TRP A 111 -6.88 4.59 4.01
CA TRP A 111 -7.98 5.44 3.57
C TRP A 111 -8.18 5.35 2.07
N GLN A 112 -9.42 5.21 1.62
CA GLN A 112 -9.78 5.30 0.21
C GLN A 112 -9.92 6.76 -0.19
N VAL A 113 -9.37 7.12 -1.36
CA VAL A 113 -9.57 8.44 -1.98
C VAL A 113 -10.89 8.40 -2.76
N LEU A 114 -11.84 9.26 -2.40
CA LEU A 114 -13.19 9.28 -2.96
C LEU A 114 -13.37 10.31 -4.09
N GLY A 115 -12.58 11.37 -4.09
CA GLY A 115 -12.73 12.49 -4.98
C GLY A 115 -11.41 13.03 -5.53
N ARG A 116 -11.51 14.12 -6.28
CA ARG A 116 -10.33 14.87 -6.79
C ARG A 116 -9.87 15.96 -5.81
N ASP A 117 -10.71 16.29 -4.85
CA ASP A 117 -10.41 17.32 -3.87
C ASP A 117 -9.48 16.75 -2.79
N PRO A 118 -8.41 17.48 -2.42
CA PRO A 118 -7.52 17.08 -1.35
C PRO A 118 -8.29 16.81 -0.04
N GLY A 119 -8.06 15.65 0.57
CA GLY A 119 -8.69 15.26 1.83
C GLY A 119 -10.08 14.63 1.70
N ASP A 120 -10.64 14.48 0.49
CA ASP A 120 -11.86 13.70 0.27
C ASP A 120 -11.55 12.19 0.34
N THR A 121 -11.43 11.71 1.57
CA THR A 121 -10.99 10.36 1.91
C THR A 121 -11.91 9.71 2.93
N ARG A 122 -11.99 8.37 2.90
CA ARG A 122 -12.73 7.57 3.89
C ARG A 122 -11.85 6.45 4.40
N MET A 123 -11.75 6.33 5.73
CA MET A 123 -11.03 5.23 6.36
C MET A 123 -11.65 3.89 5.95
N THR A 124 -10.86 3.02 5.37
CA THR A 124 -11.24 1.65 5.01
C THR A 124 -10.71 0.63 6.01
N SER A 125 -9.59 0.92 6.65
CA SER A 125 -8.99 0.02 7.64
C SER A 125 -8.24 0.81 8.72
N PRO A 126 -8.32 0.40 10.00
CA PRO A 126 -7.56 1.05 11.07
C PRO A 126 -6.05 0.77 11.00
N ASP A 127 -5.66 -0.31 10.32
CA ASP A 127 -4.26 -0.72 10.17
C ASP A 127 -4.02 -1.54 8.88
N LEU A 128 -2.75 -1.73 8.52
CA LEU A 128 -2.35 -2.51 7.35
C LEU A 128 -2.70 -4.02 7.47
N ASP A 129 -2.60 -4.61 8.67
CA ASP A 129 -2.89 -6.03 8.86
C ASP A 129 -4.36 -6.35 8.57
N THR A 130 -5.27 -5.53 9.08
CA THR A 130 -6.71 -5.60 8.82
C THR A 130 -7.01 -5.39 7.34
N PHE A 131 -6.33 -4.44 6.69
CA PHE A 131 -6.51 -4.16 5.26
C PHE A 131 -6.14 -5.37 4.40
N PHE A 132 -4.93 -5.93 4.61
CA PHE A 132 -4.45 -7.09 3.85
C PHE A 132 -5.20 -8.38 4.18
N ARG A 133 -5.72 -8.52 5.41
CA ARG A 133 -6.64 -9.63 5.73
C ARG A 133 -7.94 -9.53 4.98
N THR A 134 -8.52 -8.34 4.87
CA THR A 134 -9.72 -8.11 4.07
C THR A 134 -9.44 -8.43 2.59
N TYR A 135 -8.29 -8.01 2.05
CA TYR A 135 -7.84 -8.42 0.72
C TYR A 135 -7.74 -9.96 0.56
N LEU A 136 -7.19 -10.66 1.55
CA LEU A 136 -7.07 -12.13 1.48
C LEU A 136 -8.41 -12.87 1.61
N ASP A 137 -9.36 -12.34 2.39
CA ASP A 137 -10.67 -12.96 2.65
C ASP A 137 -11.65 -12.68 1.50
N ASP A 138 -11.79 -11.40 1.13
CA ASP A 138 -12.75 -10.92 0.14
C ASP A 138 -12.33 -9.51 -0.35
N PRO A 139 -11.54 -9.41 -1.44
CA PRO A 139 -11.09 -8.12 -1.98
C PRO A 139 -12.22 -7.15 -2.32
N TRP A 140 -13.42 -7.63 -2.64
CA TRP A 140 -14.57 -6.78 -2.95
C TRP A 140 -15.03 -5.95 -1.75
N ARG A 141 -14.68 -6.35 -0.51
CA ARG A 141 -14.96 -5.55 0.70
C ARG A 141 -14.09 -4.30 0.82
N LEU A 142 -13.04 -4.18 0.01
CA LEU A 142 -12.22 -2.97 -0.04
C LEU A 142 -12.85 -1.87 -0.91
N LEU A 143 -13.79 -2.22 -1.79
CA LEU A 143 -14.45 -1.33 -2.76
C LEU A 143 -15.78 -0.79 -2.22
#